data_AF-A0AAI8VZM4-F1
#
_entry.id   AF-A0AAI8VZM4-F1
#
_cell.length_a   1.000
_cell.length_b   1.000
_cell.length_c   1.000
_cell.angle_alpha   90.00
_cell.angle_beta   90.00
_cell.angle_gamma   90.00
#
_symmetry.space_group_name_H-M   'P 1'
#
loop_
_entity.id
_entity.type
_entity.pdbx_description
1 polymer ?
#
loop_
_entity_poly.entity_id
_entity_poly.type
_entity_poly.pdbx_seq_one_letter_code
_entity_poly.pdbx_strand_id
1 'polypeptide(L)'
;MFNIDLSREFQDALLDAQSWPRNAIIKTIGTYPKTLAKLQSRLGDIKQELFEDCPSEWEVPIRDLDAGSETTVDKCNVHDQARLLEWFGLAYTAKVGNVPMDSVVAAKKDPKCRFICIYGRHSRSKLKLSREMFACIMAFHQVMPAFLDFVSVFGQRSEPTDLRFSAFREQVVLSVVNGNLEIQQRFKALTDKNARPQDKSFGMPEECFRSSLSAHLMYCHWSAEDWRWHISWLERAVDKESIMPVLGPSGLGHAHKTYTPQDIQDLQIWEEKAR
;
A
#
# COMPACT_ATOMS: atom_id res chain seq x y z
N MET A 1 -16.69 20.90 -8.17
CA MET A 1 -16.27 19.79 -7.28
C MET A 1 -15.74 18.69 -8.20
N PHE A 2 -14.46 18.35 -8.10
CA PHE A 2 -13.89 17.24 -8.85
C PHE A 2 -14.22 15.95 -8.08
N ASN A 3 -15.03 15.06 -8.66
CA ASN A 3 -15.25 13.72 -8.13
C ASN A 3 -14.48 12.73 -9.00
N ILE A 4 -13.57 11.99 -8.40
CA ILE A 4 -12.84 10.89 -9.02
C ILE A 4 -13.68 9.63 -8.78
N ASP A 5 -14.04 8.96 -9.87
CA ASP A 5 -14.77 7.71 -9.82
C ASP A 5 -13.83 6.57 -9.39
N LEU A 6 -14.28 5.77 -8.44
CA LEU A 6 -13.52 4.67 -7.85
C LEU A 6 -14.02 3.34 -8.45
N SER A 7 -13.16 2.34 -8.60
CA SER A 7 -13.63 1.02 -9.05
C SER A 7 -14.67 0.44 -8.09
N ARG A 8 -15.59 -0.39 -8.59
CA ARG A 8 -16.66 -0.94 -7.76
C ARG A 8 -16.11 -1.80 -6.63
N GLU A 9 -15.08 -2.58 -6.90
CA GLU A 9 -14.40 -3.42 -5.91
C GLU A 9 -13.79 -2.57 -4.78
N PHE A 10 -13.25 -1.40 -5.12
CA PHE A 10 -12.67 -0.48 -4.14
C PHE A 10 -13.75 0.23 -3.33
N GLN A 11 -14.85 0.64 -3.96
CA GLN A 11 -16.01 1.16 -3.25
C GLN A 11 -16.58 0.13 -2.26
N ASP A 12 -16.76 -1.11 -2.68
CA ASP A 12 -17.27 -2.19 -1.83
C ASP A 12 -16.31 -2.46 -0.65
N ALA A 13 -14.99 -2.45 -0.89
CA ALA A 13 -14.01 -2.60 0.17
C ALA A 13 -14.07 -1.44 1.19
N LEU A 14 -14.28 -0.20 0.73
CA LEU A 14 -14.40 0.96 1.62
C LEU A 14 -15.73 1.00 2.39
N LEU A 15 -16.84 0.57 1.78
CA LEU A 15 -18.14 0.44 2.43
C LEU A 15 -18.11 -0.63 3.51
N ASP A 16 -17.40 -1.74 3.25
CA ASP A 16 -17.20 -2.85 4.18
C ASP A 16 -15.85 -2.76 4.92
N ALA A 17 -15.33 -1.54 5.16
CA ALA A 17 -13.99 -1.35 5.74
C ALA A 17 -13.81 -2.08 7.09
N GLN A 18 -14.88 -2.18 7.89
CA GLN A 18 -14.84 -2.87 9.19
C GLN A 18 -14.56 -4.37 9.06
N SER A 19 -14.85 -4.97 7.91
CA SER A 19 -14.58 -6.38 7.65
C SER A 19 -13.12 -6.66 7.29
N TRP A 20 -12.24 -5.65 7.21
CA TRP A 20 -10.81 -5.88 7.06
C TRP A 20 -10.29 -6.89 8.10
N PRO A 21 -9.50 -7.92 7.70
CA PRO A 21 -8.86 -8.08 6.38
C PRO A 21 -9.64 -8.85 5.30
N ARG A 22 -10.92 -9.20 5.51
CA ARG A 22 -11.71 -10.02 4.57
C ARG A 22 -12.06 -9.33 3.25
N ASN A 23 -12.17 -8.01 3.28
CA ASN A 23 -12.49 -7.16 2.14
C ASN A 23 -11.24 -6.76 1.32
N ALA A 24 -10.09 -7.38 1.56
CA ALA A 24 -8.89 -7.14 0.76
C ALA A 24 -9.16 -7.54 -0.70
N ILE A 25 -8.95 -6.59 -1.61
CA ILE A 25 -9.23 -6.75 -3.05
C ILE A 25 -8.14 -7.63 -3.68
N ILE A 26 -6.89 -7.41 -3.29
CA ILE A 26 -5.75 -8.11 -3.86
C ILE A 26 -5.71 -9.53 -3.31
N LYS A 27 -5.83 -10.50 -4.21
CA LYS A 27 -5.82 -11.92 -3.86
C LYS A 27 -4.40 -12.49 -3.95
N THR A 28 -3.87 -12.94 -2.82
CA THR A 28 -2.59 -13.66 -2.71
C THR A 28 -2.79 -14.96 -1.91
N ILE A 29 -1.73 -15.77 -1.78
CA ILE A 29 -1.75 -16.96 -0.90
C ILE A 29 -2.14 -16.57 0.55
N GLY A 30 -1.75 -15.38 0.99
CA GLY A 30 -2.08 -14.83 2.31
C GLY A 30 -3.53 -14.37 2.47
N THR A 31 -4.30 -14.28 1.38
CA THR A 31 -5.70 -13.81 1.39
C THR A 31 -6.71 -14.94 1.17
N TYR A 32 -6.31 -16.20 1.43
CA TYR A 32 -7.24 -17.32 1.38
C TYR A 32 -8.38 -17.12 2.41
N PRO A 33 -9.67 -17.34 2.07
CA PRO A 33 -10.79 -16.95 2.94
C PRO A 33 -10.73 -17.49 4.37
N LYS A 34 -10.29 -18.75 4.56
CA LYS A 34 -10.12 -19.32 5.90
C LYS A 34 -9.02 -18.61 6.71
N THR A 35 -7.94 -18.21 6.05
CA THR A 35 -6.85 -17.44 6.66
C THR A 35 -7.33 -16.05 7.06
N LEU A 36 -8.06 -15.36 6.17
CA LEU A 36 -8.64 -14.05 6.45
C LEU A 36 -9.64 -14.10 7.60
N ALA A 37 -10.50 -15.11 7.65
CA ALA A 37 -11.44 -15.32 8.75
C ALA A 37 -10.71 -15.53 10.09
N LYS A 38 -9.64 -16.32 10.09
CA LYS A 38 -8.79 -16.52 11.28
C LYS A 38 -8.13 -15.22 11.74
N LEU A 39 -7.59 -14.43 10.81
CA LEU A 39 -6.98 -13.13 11.11
C LEU A 39 -8.00 -12.12 11.65
N GLN A 40 -9.21 -12.10 11.06
CA GLN A 40 -10.30 -11.25 11.54
C GLN A 40 -10.74 -11.64 12.96
N SER A 41 -10.90 -12.94 13.24
CA SER A 41 -11.20 -13.43 14.59
C SER A 41 -10.11 -13.00 15.57
N ARG A 42 -8.84 -13.22 15.24
CA ARG A 42 -7.70 -12.83 16.08
C ARG A 42 -7.71 -11.33 16.39
N LEU A 43 -8.00 -10.49 15.40
CA LEU A 43 -8.12 -9.04 15.60
C LEU A 43 -9.31 -8.69 16.51
N GLY A 44 -10.43 -9.41 16.39
CA GLY A 44 -11.59 -9.27 17.25
C GLY A 44 -11.30 -9.64 18.71
N ASP A 45 -10.55 -10.71 18.93
CA ASP A 45 -10.19 -11.21 20.27
C ASP A 45 -9.31 -10.21 21.02
N ILE A 46 -8.40 -9.53 20.33
CA ILE A 46 -7.41 -8.62 20.93
C ILE A 46 -7.86 -7.14 20.91
N LYS A 47 -9.05 -6.84 20.38
CA LYS A 47 -9.46 -5.45 20.07
C LYS A 47 -9.42 -4.52 21.29
N GLN A 48 -9.86 -4.99 22.45
CA GLN A 48 -9.97 -4.19 23.66
C GLN A 48 -8.60 -3.91 24.29
N GLU A 49 -7.63 -4.79 24.09
CA GLU A 49 -6.26 -4.62 24.58
C GLU A 49 -5.40 -3.81 23.61
N LEU A 50 -5.76 -3.84 22.33
CA LEU A 50 -4.97 -3.24 21.25
C LEU A 50 -5.36 -1.79 20.95
N PHE A 51 -6.64 -1.44 20.96
CA PHE A 51 -7.11 -0.10 20.56
C PHE A 51 -7.50 0.76 21.76
N GLU A 52 -7.31 2.07 21.62
CA GLU A 52 -7.70 3.05 22.62
C GLU A 52 -9.22 3.28 22.58
N ASP A 53 -9.86 3.21 23.75
CA ASP A 53 -11.31 3.36 23.88
C ASP A 53 -11.70 4.83 24.08
N CYS A 54 -10.78 5.66 24.59
CA CYS A 54 -11.03 7.06 24.88
C CYS A 54 -10.79 7.96 23.66
N PRO A 55 -11.82 8.63 23.08
CA PRO A 55 -11.65 9.45 21.89
C PRO A 55 -10.68 10.63 22.06
N SER A 56 -10.52 11.16 23.28
CA SER A 56 -9.58 12.25 23.55
C SER A 56 -8.11 11.84 23.46
N GLU A 57 -7.82 10.53 23.49
CA GLU A 57 -6.46 9.99 23.37
C GLU A 57 -6.11 9.56 21.94
N TRP A 58 -7.10 9.56 21.02
CA TRP A 58 -6.88 9.19 19.63
C TRP A 58 -6.01 10.23 18.93
N GLU A 59 -5.01 9.76 18.20
CA GLU A 59 -4.10 10.56 17.41
C GLU A 59 -3.41 9.69 16.35
N VAL A 60 -3.67 10.00 15.09
CA VAL A 60 -3.00 9.40 13.94
C VAL A 60 -2.27 10.51 13.16
N PRO A 61 -0.96 10.66 13.33
CA PRO A 61 -0.16 11.58 12.52
C PRO A 61 -0.07 11.09 11.07
N ILE A 62 -0.54 11.92 10.14
CA ILE A 62 -0.47 11.70 8.69
C ILE A 62 0.37 12.79 8.04
N ARG A 63 1.27 12.41 7.13
CA ARG A 63 2.12 13.32 6.36
C ARG A 63 2.01 12.97 4.87
N ASP A 64 1.51 13.90 4.07
CA ASP A 64 1.37 13.74 2.63
C ASP A 64 2.51 14.51 1.93
N LEU A 65 3.14 13.87 0.94
CA LEU A 65 4.18 14.43 0.09
C LEU A 65 3.68 14.48 -1.35
N ASP A 66 3.71 15.67 -1.95
CA ASP A 66 3.30 15.90 -3.33
C ASP A 66 4.47 16.22 -4.26
N ALA A 67 4.32 15.76 -5.51
CA ALA A 67 5.32 15.86 -6.58
C ALA A 67 5.73 17.28 -6.97
N GLY A 68 4.80 18.22 -6.85
CA GLY A 68 4.91 19.55 -7.47
C GLY A 68 5.70 20.55 -6.64
N SER A 69 5.93 20.24 -5.37
CA SER A 69 6.62 21.11 -4.42
C SER A 69 7.46 20.23 -3.50
N GLU A 70 8.70 19.97 -3.93
CA GLU A 70 9.70 19.17 -3.19
C GLU A 70 9.96 19.67 -1.74
N THR A 71 9.40 20.81 -1.35
CA THR A 71 9.57 21.46 -0.05
C THR A 71 8.32 21.48 0.85
N THR A 72 7.13 21.11 0.37
CA THR A 72 5.90 21.20 1.20
C THR A 72 5.41 19.83 1.63
N VAL A 73 5.52 19.55 2.93
CA VAL A 73 4.92 18.38 3.57
C VAL A 73 3.61 18.81 4.20
N ASP A 74 2.49 18.26 3.72
CA ASP A 74 1.19 18.49 4.34
C ASP A 74 1.05 17.62 5.58
N LYS A 75 0.73 18.24 6.72
CA LYS A 75 0.71 17.58 8.02
C LYS A 75 -0.67 17.65 8.64
N CYS A 76 -1.19 16.51 9.08
CA CYS A 76 -2.40 16.43 9.89
C CYS A 76 -2.22 15.42 11.01
N ASN A 77 -2.67 15.76 12.22
CA ASN A 77 -2.87 14.78 13.27
C ASN A 77 -4.38 14.58 13.38
N VAL A 78 -4.82 13.37 13.04
CA VAL A 78 -6.23 13.01 12.97
C VAL A 78 -6.67 12.44 14.32
N HIS A 79 -7.75 12.99 14.88
CA HIS A 79 -8.25 12.61 16.20
C HIS A 79 -9.61 11.89 16.16
N ASP A 80 -10.24 11.79 14.98
CA ASP A 80 -11.53 11.13 14.81
C ASP A 80 -11.71 10.58 13.39
N GLN A 81 -12.73 9.74 13.22
CA GLN A 81 -13.05 9.09 11.95
C GLN A 81 -13.47 10.09 10.87
N ALA A 82 -14.21 11.15 11.20
CA ALA A 82 -14.69 12.11 10.21
C ALA A 82 -13.53 12.88 9.59
N ARG A 83 -12.58 13.33 10.43
CA ARG A 83 -11.36 13.99 9.98
C ARG A 83 -10.45 13.06 9.17
N LEU A 84 -10.43 11.76 9.48
CA LEU A 84 -9.71 10.75 8.69
C LEU A 84 -10.28 10.67 7.27
N LEU A 85 -11.60 10.54 7.15
CA LEU A 85 -12.30 10.44 5.86
C LEU A 85 -12.14 11.71 5.04
N GLU A 86 -12.26 12.89 5.68
CA GLU A 86 -11.98 14.18 5.06
C GLU A 86 -10.54 14.26 4.56
N TRP A 87 -9.56 13.81 5.36
CA TRP A 87 -8.15 13.79 4.95
C TRP A 87 -7.87 12.78 3.83
N PHE A 88 -8.63 11.70 3.70
CA PHE A 88 -8.55 10.83 2.51
C PHE A 88 -9.35 11.37 1.33
N GLY A 89 -10.14 12.43 1.55
CA GLY A 89 -11.04 12.99 0.55
C GLY A 89 -12.16 12.03 0.16
N LEU A 90 -12.62 11.18 1.09
CA LEU A 90 -13.71 10.25 0.85
C LEU A 90 -15.06 10.93 1.15
N ALA A 91 -15.97 10.85 0.20
CA ALA A 91 -17.37 11.24 0.39
C ALA A 91 -18.27 10.01 0.20
N TYR A 92 -19.03 9.69 1.25
CA TYR A 92 -20.03 8.63 1.23
C TYR A 92 -21.37 9.24 0.87
N THR A 93 -21.98 8.76 -0.20
CA THR A 93 -23.33 9.16 -0.59
C THR A 93 -24.29 8.02 -0.32
N ALA A 94 -25.20 8.26 0.63
CA ALA A 94 -26.32 7.37 0.88
C ALA A 94 -27.27 7.36 -0.34
N LYS A 95 -27.98 6.25 -0.50
CA LYS A 95 -28.95 6.06 -1.60
C LYS A 95 -29.90 7.26 -1.75
N VAL A 96 -29.90 7.86 -2.95
CA VAL A 96 -30.93 8.82 -3.39
C VAL A 96 -31.56 8.28 -4.67
N GLY A 97 -32.81 7.80 -4.59
CA GLY A 97 -33.57 7.34 -5.76
C GLY A 97 -33.25 5.92 -6.27
N ASN A 98 -33.38 5.70 -7.59
CA ASN A 98 -33.30 4.40 -8.27
C ASN A 98 -31.86 3.81 -8.45
N VAL A 99 -30.85 4.35 -7.77
CA VAL A 99 -29.49 3.78 -7.78
C VAL A 99 -29.39 2.70 -6.69
N PRO A 100 -29.09 1.44 -7.03
CA PRO A 100 -29.33 0.31 -6.13
C PRO A 100 -28.38 0.21 -4.91
N MET A 101 -27.25 0.92 -4.90
CA MET A 101 -26.18 0.73 -3.90
C MET A 101 -25.62 2.05 -3.36
N ASP A 102 -25.13 2.00 -2.11
CA ASP A 102 -24.29 3.05 -1.56
C ASP A 102 -23.03 3.20 -2.44
N SER A 103 -22.57 4.44 -2.57
CA SER A 103 -21.39 4.76 -3.37
C SER A 103 -20.41 5.61 -2.58
N VAL A 104 -19.14 5.44 -2.90
CA VAL A 104 -18.02 6.18 -2.33
C VAL A 104 -17.28 6.85 -3.46
N VAL A 105 -17.06 8.15 -3.34
CA VAL A 105 -16.31 8.93 -4.33
C VAL A 105 -15.12 9.58 -3.67
N ALA A 106 -14.05 9.79 -4.44
CA ALA A 106 -12.88 10.54 -3.99
C ALA A 106 -12.97 11.99 -4.48
N ALA A 107 -12.94 12.94 -3.55
CA ALA A 107 -12.98 14.38 -3.81
C ALA A 107 -11.59 14.98 -4.08
N LYS A 108 -10.52 14.23 -3.83
CA LYS A 108 -9.14 14.64 -4.09
C LYS A 108 -8.31 13.48 -4.63
N LYS A 109 -7.28 13.82 -5.39
CA LYS A 109 -6.26 12.87 -5.83
C LYS A 109 -5.39 12.47 -4.65
N ASP A 110 -4.94 11.22 -4.60
CA ASP A 110 -3.97 10.80 -3.61
C ASP A 110 -2.60 11.46 -3.84
N PRO A 111 -1.87 11.73 -2.74
CA PRO A 111 -0.52 12.28 -2.81
C PRO A 111 0.44 11.27 -3.43
N LYS A 112 1.64 11.73 -3.81
CA LYS A 112 2.69 10.81 -4.27
C LYS A 112 3.08 9.82 -3.18
N CYS A 113 3.19 10.29 -1.95
CA CYS A 113 3.57 9.46 -0.81
C CYS A 113 2.82 9.91 0.44
N ARG A 114 2.37 8.97 1.25
CA ARG A 114 1.66 9.22 2.51
C ARG A 114 2.31 8.41 3.63
N PHE A 115 2.72 9.08 4.69
CA PHE A 115 3.18 8.47 5.93
C PHE A 115 2.05 8.48 6.95
N ILE A 116 1.72 7.32 7.50
CA ILE A 116 0.71 7.18 8.55
C ILE A 116 1.40 6.55 9.76
N CYS A 117 1.46 7.28 10.86
CA CYS A 117 2.05 6.78 12.10
C CYS A 117 0.99 6.12 12.96
N ILE A 118 1.04 4.80 13.06
CA ILE A 118 0.23 4.01 13.99
C ILE A 118 1.14 3.66 15.18
N TYR A 119 0.80 4.16 16.37
CA TYR A 119 1.70 4.04 17.52
C TYR A 119 0.94 3.98 18.86
N GLY A 120 1.64 3.52 19.89
CA GLY A 120 1.26 3.63 21.30
C GLY A 120 2.35 4.36 22.08
N ARG A 121 2.06 4.77 23.33
CA ARG A 121 3.05 5.39 24.24
C ARG A 121 4.29 4.51 24.44
N HIS A 122 4.11 3.19 24.41
CA HIS A 122 5.17 2.19 24.40
C HIS A 122 4.63 0.87 23.80
N SER A 123 5.48 -0.15 23.63
CA SER A 123 5.05 -1.44 23.05
C SER A 123 3.88 -2.10 23.78
N ARG A 124 3.79 -1.96 25.12
CA ARG A 124 2.69 -2.53 25.94
C ARG A 124 1.45 -1.64 26.08
N SER A 125 1.37 -0.52 25.38
CA SER A 125 0.19 0.36 25.46
C SER A 125 -0.73 0.09 24.28
N LYS A 126 -2.01 0.41 24.46
CA LYS A 126 -2.97 0.52 23.36
C LYS A 126 -2.43 1.47 22.28
N LEU A 127 -2.81 1.19 21.04
CA LEU A 127 -2.60 2.10 19.93
C LEU A 127 -3.53 3.29 20.07
N LYS A 128 -3.04 4.48 19.75
CA LYS A 128 -3.78 5.75 19.87
C LYS A 128 -4.78 5.96 18.72
N LEU A 129 -5.58 4.95 18.40
CA LEU A 129 -6.67 5.05 17.43
C LEU A 129 -7.73 4.00 17.72
N SER A 130 -8.94 4.23 17.22
CA SER A 130 -10.03 3.27 17.31
C SER A 130 -9.86 2.11 16.32
N ARG A 131 -10.60 1.02 16.57
CA ARG A 131 -10.69 -0.12 15.64
C ARG A 131 -11.20 0.30 14.27
N GLU A 132 -12.12 1.26 14.22
CA GLU A 132 -12.76 1.75 13.02
C GLU A 132 -11.79 2.55 12.15
N MET A 133 -11.03 3.46 12.76
CA MET A 133 -9.97 4.23 12.10
C MET A 133 -8.91 3.28 11.53
N PHE A 134 -8.50 2.29 12.32
CA PHE A 134 -7.56 1.27 11.87
C PHE A 134 -8.10 0.50 10.65
N ALA A 135 -9.34 0.01 10.70
CA ALA A 135 -9.98 -0.69 9.57
C ALA A 135 -9.98 0.18 8.31
N CYS A 136 -10.37 1.44 8.45
CA CYS A 136 -10.45 2.39 7.36
C CYS A 136 -9.09 2.63 6.70
N ILE A 137 -8.03 2.85 7.49
CA ILE A 137 -6.67 3.00 6.99
C ILE A 137 -6.22 1.76 6.21
N MET A 138 -6.45 0.57 6.79
CA MET A 138 -6.03 -0.69 6.18
C MET A 138 -6.81 -1.00 4.89
N ALA A 139 -8.12 -0.76 4.87
CA ALA A 139 -8.97 -0.95 3.71
C ALA A 139 -8.66 0.06 2.61
N PHE A 140 -8.49 1.34 2.93
CA PHE A 140 -8.18 2.37 1.94
C PHE A 140 -6.85 2.11 1.23
N HIS A 141 -5.79 1.77 1.98
CA HIS A 141 -4.47 1.51 1.39
C HIS A 141 -4.28 0.05 0.96
N GLN A 142 -5.33 -0.78 1.02
CA GLN A 142 -5.28 -2.21 0.71
C GLN A 142 -4.11 -2.93 1.39
N VAL A 143 -3.89 -2.62 2.68
CA VAL A 143 -2.76 -3.16 3.45
C VAL A 143 -2.92 -4.66 3.60
N MET A 144 -1.82 -5.37 3.35
CA MET A 144 -1.77 -6.84 3.42
C MET A 144 -2.20 -7.38 4.79
N PRO A 145 -2.96 -8.50 4.86
CA PRO A 145 -3.41 -9.07 6.13
C PRO A 145 -2.28 -9.45 7.09
N ALA A 146 -1.10 -9.81 6.56
CA ALA A 146 0.08 -10.14 7.34
C ALA A 146 0.60 -8.96 8.19
N PHE A 147 0.19 -7.72 7.89
CA PHE A 147 0.52 -6.56 8.71
C PHE A 147 -0.01 -6.69 10.14
N LEU A 148 -1.08 -7.48 10.34
CA LEU A 148 -1.60 -7.76 11.68
C LEU A 148 -0.55 -8.38 12.60
N ASP A 149 0.44 -9.14 12.09
CA ASP A 149 1.50 -9.70 12.92
C ASP A 149 2.38 -8.60 13.55
N PHE A 150 2.62 -7.49 12.84
CA PHE A 150 3.37 -6.34 13.37
C PHE A 150 2.57 -5.53 14.38
N VAL A 151 1.27 -5.43 14.16
CA VAL A 151 0.40 -4.68 15.06
C VAL A 151 0.10 -5.48 16.33
N SER A 152 0.04 -6.81 16.22
CA SER A 152 -0.32 -7.70 17.33
C SER A 152 0.70 -7.73 18.46
N VAL A 153 1.90 -7.16 18.30
CA VAL A 153 2.88 -7.02 19.40
C VAL A 153 2.57 -5.82 20.31
N PHE A 154 1.69 -4.93 19.87
CA PHE A 154 1.20 -3.80 20.66
C PHE A 154 -0.02 -4.19 21.50
N GLY A 155 -0.34 -3.35 22.49
CA GLY A 155 -1.49 -3.54 23.38
C GLY A 155 -1.12 -3.95 24.80
N GLN A 156 -2.10 -3.87 25.69
CA GLN A 156 -1.95 -4.21 27.11
C GLN A 156 -1.83 -5.72 27.29
N ARG A 157 -0.62 -6.27 27.12
CA ARG A 157 -0.32 -7.69 27.34
C ARG A 157 0.70 -7.88 28.45
N SER A 158 0.46 -8.89 29.28
CA SER A 158 1.34 -9.29 30.38
C SER A 158 2.57 -10.06 29.90
N GLU A 159 2.44 -10.86 28.84
CA GLU A 159 3.53 -11.67 28.27
C GLU A 159 4.01 -11.09 26.93
N PRO A 160 5.34 -10.90 26.74
CA PRO A 160 5.88 -10.46 25.47
C PRO A 160 5.70 -11.56 24.42
N THR A 161 4.93 -11.29 23.35
CA THR A 161 4.96 -12.13 22.15
C THR A 161 6.35 -12.04 21.53
N ASP A 162 7.08 -13.16 21.52
CA ASP A 162 8.48 -13.33 21.07
C ASP A 162 8.65 -13.23 19.54
N LEU A 163 7.92 -12.30 18.91
CA LEU A 163 8.03 -11.98 17.51
C LEU A 163 9.06 -10.86 17.37
N ARG A 164 10.23 -11.20 16.82
CA ARG A 164 11.31 -10.29 16.41
C ARG A 164 10.74 -8.93 15.97
N PHE A 165 10.97 -7.91 16.79
CA PHE A 165 10.27 -6.61 16.83
C PHE A 165 10.50 -5.68 15.62
N SER A 166 11.17 -6.18 14.59
CA SER A 166 11.42 -5.47 13.34
C SER A 166 11.38 -6.48 12.19
N ALA A 167 10.44 -6.31 11.26
CA ALA A 167 10.49 -7.02 10.00
C ALA A 167 9.79 -6.20 8.93
N PHE A 168 10.07 -6.55 7.68
CA PHE A 168 9.42 -5.95 6.52
C PHE A 168 8.51 -7.00 5.89
N ARG A 169 7.34 -6.54 5.47
CA ARG A 169 6.49 -7.27 4.54
C ARG A 169 6.27 -6.37 3.36
N GLU A 170 6.47 -6.93 2.18
CA GLU A 170 6.24 -6.26 0.92
C GLU A 170 5.15 -7.03 0.18
N GLN A 171 4.22 -6.29 -0.42
CA GLN A 171 3.27 -6.84 -1.35
C GLN A 171 3.39 -6.04 -2.64
N VAL A 172 4.13 -6.59 -3.60
CA VAL A 172 4.25 -6.02 -4.94
C VAL A 172 3.09 -6.52 -5.77
N VAL A 173 2.25 -5.60 -6.22
CA VAL A 173 1.10 -5.89 -7.11
C VAL A 173 1.45 -5.66 -8.58
N LEU A 174 2.56 -4.95 -8.84
CA LEU A 174 3.14 -4.78 -10.16
C LEU A 174 3.98 -6.01 -10.52
N SER A 175 3.66 -6.66 -11.63
CA SER A 175 4.31 -7.86 -12.14
C SER A 175 5.71 -7.59 -12.73
N VAL A 176 6.60 -6.84 -12.06
CA VAL A 176 7.91 -6.52 -12.66
C VAL A 176 9.08 -6.96 -11.79
N VAL A 177 9.66 -8.07 -12.24
CA VAL A 177 10.92 -8.70 -11.82
C VAL A 177 12.08 -7.70 -11.67
N ASN A 178 12.04 -6.54 -12.35
CA ASN A 178 13.09 -5.52 -12.27
C ASN A 178 12.99 -4.61 -11.04
N GLY A 179 11.78 -4.20 -10.61
CA GLY A 179 11.61 -3.35 -9.42
C GLY A 179 12.01 -4.08 -8.15
N ASN A 180 11.69 -5.37 -8.07
CA ASN A 180 12.08 -6.25 -6.97
C ASN A 180 13.61 -6.41 -6.87
N LEU A 181 14.29 -6.68 -8.00
CA LEU A 181 15.74 -6.81 -8.03
C LEU A 181 16.46 -5.50 -7.63
N GLU A 182 15.97 -4.36 -8.09
CA GLU A 182 16.58 -3.07 -7.79
C GLU A 182 16.39 -2.67 -6.32
N ILE A 183 15.17 -2.82 -5.79
CA ILE A 183 14.90 -2.68 -4.35
C ILE A 183 15.79 -3.61 -3.53
N GLN A 184 15.88 -4.87 -3.93
CA GLN A 184 16.67 -5.87 -3.23
C GLN A 184 18.15 -5.49 -3.23
N GLN A 185 18.67 -4.98 -4.35
CA GLN A 185 20.03 -4.48 -4.45
C GLN A 185 20.27 -3.25 -3.57
N ARG A 186 19.33 -2.29 -3.54
CA ARG A 186 19.43 -1.09 -2.69
C ARG A 186 19.37 -1.43 -1.21
N PHE A 187 18.47 -2.33 -0.81
CA PHE A 187 18.42 -2.82 0.57
C PHE A 187 19.66 -3.62 0.95
N LYS A 188 20.19 -4.43 0.03
CA LYS A 188 21.47 -5.13 0.23
C LYS A 188 22.62 -4.15 0.37
N ALA A 189 22.64 -3.05 -0.37
CA ALA A 189 23.65 -2.01 -0.24
C ALA A 189 23.58 -1.29 1.12
N LEU A 190 22.38 -1.08 1.67
CA LEU A 190 22.17 -0.54 3.02
C LEU A 190 22.64 -1.49 4.13
N THR A 191 22.57 -2.79 3.88
CA THR A 191 22.90 -3.84 4.87
C THR A 191 24.27 -4.48 4.63
N ASP A 192 25.03 -4.00 3.63
CA ASP A 192 26.32 -4.57 3.28
C ASP A 192 27.39 -4.31 4.36
N LYS A 193 28.43 -5.15 4.34
CA LYS A 193 29.60 -5.02 5.23
C LYS A 193 30.27 -3.65 5.11
N ASN A 194 30.18 -3.02 3.94
CA ASN A 194 30.74 -1.69 3.67
C ASN A 194 29.73 -0.54 3.87
N ALA A 195 28.47 -0.82 4.22
CA ALA A 195 27.46 0.21 4.48
C ALA A 195 27.83 1.13 5.66
N ARG A 196 27.15 2.27 5.81
CA ARG A 196 27.40 3.18 6.95
C ARG A 196 27.08 2.44 8.26
N PRO A 197 27.92 2.54 9.30
CA PRO A 197 27.68 1.85 10.58
C PRO A 197 26.30 2.15 11.17
N GLN A 198 25.86 3.41 11.05
CA GLN A 198 24.57 3.90 11.53
C GLN A 198 23.37 3.20 10.89
N ASP A 199 23.51 2.66 9.69
CA ASP A 199 22.42 1.98 8.97
C ASP A 199 22.29 0.51 9.37
N LYS A 200 23.20 -0.02 10.20
CA LYS A 200 23.30 -1.44 10.58
C LYS A 200 23.62 -1.67 12.06
N SER A 201 23.65 -0.61 12.86
CA SER A 201 23.82 -0.71 14.30
C SER A 201 22.48 -1.01 14.97
N PHE A 202 22.46 -2.00 15.86
CA PHE A 202 21.28 -2.40 16.62
C PHE A 202 21.60 -2.55 18.13
N GLY A 203 22.69 -1.94 18.61
CA GLY A 203 23.14 -2.10 19.99
C GLY A 203 22.31 -1.29 20.98
N MET A 204 21.83 -0.12 20.56
CA MET A 204 21.01 0.78 21.36
C MET A 204 19.67 1.09 20.68
N PRO A 205 18.60 1.45 21.43
CA PRO A 205 17.30 1.79 20.84
C PRO A 205 17.35 2.92 19.80
N GLU A 206 18.20 3.92 20.00
CA GLU A 206 18.41 5.01 19.04
C GLU A 206 19.05 4.49 17.73
N GLU A 207 20.01 3.57 17.84
CA GLU A 207 20.66 2.95 16.69
C GLU A 207 19.68 2.08 15.91
N CYS A 208 18.86 1.28 16.60
CA CYS A 208 17.79 0.50 15.99
C CYS A 208 16.80 1.39 15.24
N PHE A 209 16.42 2.52 15.84
CA PHE A 209 15.53 3.49 15.19
C PHE A 209 16.19 4.10 13.94
N ARG A 210 17.45 4.52 14.02
CA ARG A 210 18.19 5.10 12.87
C ARG A 210 18.38 4.09 11.74
N SER A 211 18.80 2.87 12.05
CA SER A 211 18.96 1.79 11.08
C SER A 211 17.62 1.45 10.40
N SER A 212 16.56 1.29 11.19
CA SER A 212 15.22 1.06 10.66
C SER A 212 14.75 2.23 9.78
N LEU A 213 14.94 3.47 10.24
CA LEU A 213 14.55 4.67 9.49
C LEU A 213 15.28 4.78 8.15
N SER A 214 16.57 4.46 8.08
CA SER A 214 17.32 4.47 6.81
C SER A 214 16.76 3.50 5.77
N ALA A 215 16.37 2.29 6.19
CA ALA A 215 15.69 1.36 5.31
C ALA A 215 14.36 1.94 4.80
N HIS A 216 13.52 2.45 5.71
CA HIS A 216 12.25 3.06 5.34
C HIS A 216 12.41 4.23 4.36
N LEU A 217 13.37 5.13 4.61
CA LEU A 217 13.64 6.27 3.73
C LEU A 217 14.09 5.84 2.33
N MET A 218 14.86 4.75 2.20
CA MET A 218 15.22 4.21 0.89
C MET A 218 13.99 3.72 0.11
N TYR A 219 13.09 3.00 0.77
CA TYR A 219 11.84 2.57 0.15
C TYR A 219 10.96 3.76 -0.23
N CYS A 220 10.91 4.79 0.61
CA CYS A 220 10.19 6.02 0.31
C CYS A 220 10.77 6.76 -0.89
N HIS A 221 12.10 6.87 -0.98
CA HIS A 221 12.76 7.48 -2.12
C HIS A 221 12.46 6.70 -3.40
N TRP A 222 12.63 5.37 -3.37
CA TRP A 222 12.27 4.50 -4.49
C TRP A 222 10.78 4.64 -4.89
N SER A 223 9.86 4.73 -3.92
CA SER A 223 8.43 4.92 -4.23
C SER A 223 8.11 6.27 -4.89
N ALA A 224 8.99 7.26 -4.71
CA ALA A 224 8.86 8.60 -5.29
C ALA A 224 9.65 8.76 -6.61
N GLU A 225 10.53 7.81 -6.93
CA GLU A 225 11.33 7.79 -8.15
C GLU A 225 10.43 7.47 -9.35
N ASP A 226 10.17 8.48 -10.18
CA ASP A 226 9.89 8.46 -11.62
C ASP A 226 9.27 7.20 -12.25
N TRP A 227 8.36 6.55 -11.53
CA TRP A 227 7.58 5.40 -11.95
C TRP A 227 6.79 5.71 -13.23
N ARG A 228 6.47 6.99 -13.45
CA ARG A 228 5.83 7.49 -14.66
C ARG A 228 6.69 7.26 -15.92
N TRP A 229 8.01 7.42 -15.82
CA TRP A 229 8.91 7.13 -16.92
C TRP A 229 9.11 5.62 -17.11
N HIS A 230 9.10 4.86 -16.02
CA HIS A 230 9.16 3.40 -16.09
C HIS A 230 7.90 2.81 -16.74
N ILE A 231 6.71 3.26 -16.33
CA ILE A 231 5.44 2.86 -16.94
C ILE A 231 5.36 3.38 -18.39
N SER A 232 5.74 4.63 -18.66
CA SER A 232 5.78 5.13 -20.04
C SER A 232 6.76 4.34 -20.92
N TRP A 233 7.85 3.83 -20.35
CA TRP A 233 8.75 2.93 -21.07
C TRP A 233 8.11 1.57 -21.34
N LEU A 234 7.43 0.98 -20.35
CA LEU A 234 6.68 -0.27 -20.53
C LEU A 234 5.57 -0.12 -21.59
N GLU A 235 4.79 0.95 -21.51
CA GLU A 235 3.76 1.30 -22.50
C GLU A 235 4.37 1.46 -23.90
N ARG A 236 5.48 2.20 -24.03
CA ARG A 236 6.19 2.34 -25.32
C ARG A 236 6.77 1.03 -25.84
N ALA A 237 7.24 0.16 -24.96
CA ALA A 237 7.75 -1.15 -25.34
C ALA A 237 6.61 -2.03 -25.87
N VAL A 238 5.46 -2.06 -25.19
CA VAL A 238 4.25 -2.75 -25.65
C VAL A 238 3.73 -2.16 -26.95
N ASP A 239 3.65 -0.84 -27.06
CA ASP A 239 3.24 -0.14 -28.29
C ASP A 239 4.17 -0.48 -29.46
N LYS A 240 5.48 -0.47 -29.23
CA LYS A 240 6.46 -0.79 -30.27
C LYS A 240 6.31 -2.23 -30.79
N GLU A 241 6.04 -3.18 -29.90
CA GLU A 241 5.83 -4.59 -30.28
C GLU A 241 4.43 -4.84 -30.87
N SER A 242 3.43 -4.01 -30.57
CA SER A 242 2.02 -4.18 -31.00
C SER A 242 1.58 -3.35 -32.21
N ILE A 243 2.23 -2.22 -32.51
CA ILE A 243 1.86 -1.30 -33.61
C ILE A 243 1.98 -1.98 -34.98
N MET A 244 3.06 -2.72 -35.24
CA MET A 244 3.29 -3.35 -36.55
C MET A 244 2.33 -4.54 -36.81
N PRO A 245 1.99 -5.40 -35.83
CA PRO A 245 0.98 -6.44 -36.02
C PRO A 245 -0.45 -5.92 -36.17
N VAL A 246 -0.82 -4.81 -35.51
CA VAL A 246 -2.21 -4.31 -35.46
C VAL A 246 -2.49 -3.25 -36.51
N LEU A 247 -1.54 -2.35 -36.79
CA LEU A 247 -1.73 -1.17 -37.65
C LEU A 247 -0.82 -1.17 -38.90
N GLY A 248 -0.06 -2.24 -39.13
CA GLY A 248 0.79 -2.37 -40.31
C GLY A 248 -0.02 -2.40 -41.63
N PRO A 249 0.51 -1.79 -42.72
CA PRO A 249 -0.17 -1.80 -44.02
C PRO A 249 -0.39 -3.24 -44.52
N SER A 250 -1.66 -3.58 -44.78
CA SER A 250 -2.07 -4.91 -45.22
C SER A 250 -2.26 -4.93 -46.74
N GLY A 251 -1.30 -5.51 -47.49
CA GLY A 251 -1.39 -5.65 -48.95
C GLY A 251 -0.17 -6.31 -49.59
N LEU A 252 -0.36 -6.90 -50.77
CA LEU A 252 0.71 -7.52 -51.57
C LEU A 252 1.83 -6.51 -51.86
N GLY A 253 3.07 -6.85 -51.47
CA GLY A 253 4.27 -6.03 -51.70
C GLY A 253 4.69 -5.13 -50.53
N HIS A 254 3.95 -5.09 -49.42
CA HIS A 254 4.39 -4.42 -48.19
C HIS A 254 5.11 -5.41 -47.27
N ALA A 255 6.11 -4.92 -46.51
CA ALA A 255 6.96 -5.73 -45.64
C ALA A 255 6.15 -6.37 -44.50
N HIS A 256 5.60 -7.55 -44.75
CA HIS A 256 4.93 -8.36 -43.75
C HIS A 256 6.00 -9.06 -42.90
N LYS A 257 6.10 -8.71 -41.61
CA LYS A 257 6.79 -9.58 -40.66
C LYS A 257 5.87 -10.79 -40.47
N THR A 258 6.32 -11.97 -40.89
CA THR A 258 5.62 -13.22 -40.57
C THR A 258 5.78 -13.47 -39.07
N TYR A 259 4.71 -13.25 -38.31
CA TYR A 259 4.70 -13.49 -36.87
C TYR A 259 4.71 -14.98 -36.60
N THR A 260 5.67 -15.42 -35.80
CA THR A 260 5.75 -16.79 -35.31
C THR A 260 5.01 -16.92 -33.98
N PRO A 261 4.68 -18.15 -33.54
CA PRO A 261 4.13 -18.37 -32.20
C PRO A 261 4.99 -17.78 -31.08
N GLN A 262 6.31 -17.68 -31.28
CA GLN A 262 7.23 -17.07 -30.32
C GLN A 262 7.02 -15.55 -30.22
N ASP A 263 6.78 -14.85 -31.34
CA ASP A 263 6.51 -13.41 -31.32
C ASP A 263 5.21 -13.08 -30.54
N ILE A 264 4.20 -13.95 -30.62
CA ILE A 264 2.94 -13.82 -29.87
C ILE A 264 3.19 -14.07 -28.37
N GLN A 265 4.01 -15.08 -28.05
CA GLN A 265 4.38 -15.38 -26.66
C GLN A 265 5.19 -14.24 -26.05
N ASP A 266 6.12 -13.65 -26.80
CA ASP A 266 6.92 -12.51 -26.35
C ASP A 266 6.03 -11.27 -26.13
N LEU A 267 5.06 -11.00 -27.02
CA LEU A 267 4.09 -9.92 -26.86
C LEU A 267 3.19 -10.14 -25.64
N GLN A 268 2.76 -11.37 -25.41
CA GLN A 268 2.00 -11.75 -24.22
C GLN A 268 2.82 -11.56 -22.94
N ILE A 269 4.10 -11.93 -22.95
CA ILE A 269 5.03 -11.68 -21.83
C ILE A 269 5.16 -10.17 -21.56
N TRP A 270 5.18 -9.33 -22.60
CA TRP A 270 5.23 -7.88 -22.45
C TRP A 270 3.91 -7.27 -21.96
N GLU A 271 2.77 -7.76 -22.45
CA GLU A 271 1.44 -7.36 -21.95
C GLU A 271 1.25 -7.77 -20.49
N GLU A 272 1.68 -8.99 -20.12
CA GLU A 272 1.66 -9.49 -18.75
C GLU A 272 2.57 -8.68 -17.82
N LYS A 273 3.69 -8.13 -18.32
CA LYS A 273 4.58 -7.21 -17.56
C LYS A 273 4.03 -5.79 -17.42
N ALA A 274 3.09 -5.38 -18.27
CA ALA A 274 2.50 -4.04 -18.27
C ALA A 274 1.17 -3.96 -17.52
N ARG A 275 0.54 -5.10 -17.22
CA ARG A 275 -0.65 -5.24 -16.35
C ARG A 275 -0.25 -5.57 -14.92
#